data_AF-A0A2V7VJF0-F1
#
_entry.id   AF-A0A2V7VJF0-F1
#
_cell.length_a   1.000
_cell.length_b   1.000
_cell.length_c   1.000
_cell.angle_alpha   90.00
_cell.angle_beta   90.00
_cell.angle_gamma   90.00
#
_symmetry.space_group_name_H-M   'P 1'
#
loop_
_entity.id
_entity.type
_entity.pdbx_description
1 polymer ?
#
loop_
_entity_poly.entity_id
_entity_poly.type
_entity_poly.pdbx_seq_one_letter_code
_entity_poly.pdbx_strand_id
1 'polypeptide(L)'
;MNSKATRLALLLLALGAIWAATAWPRINDVQTGRTPEYPDLRVHEYAASPEKVAQAIKDVLGRLPGWTLVGAGQGSAGHAIQALHETGFFVLKEEITIQIRREGGRTRVSVRSRSQTGPWDLGQNARNIRELLAALDAQVSS
;
A
#
# COMPACT_ATOMS: atom_id res chain seq x y z
N MET A 1 -38.47 -11.64 27.37
CA MET A 1 -37.47 -12.38 26.56
C MET A 1 -36.72 -13.35 27.48
N ASN A 2 -36.59 -14.62 27.10
CA ASN A 2 -36.02 -15.70 27.93
C ASN A 2 -34.50 -15.53 28.11
N SER A 3 -33.99 -15.63 29.34
CA SER A 3 -32.56 -15.47 29.68
C SER A 3 -31.63 -16.45 28.96
N LYS A 4 -32.11 -17.65 28.61
CA LYS A 4 -31.39 -18.64 27.77
C LYS A 4 -31.24 -18.15 26.33
N ALA A 5 -32.28 -17.51 25.77
CA ALA A 5 -32.24 -16.96 24.43
C ALA A 5 -31.27 -15.76 24.34
N THR A 6 -31.24 -14.90 25.37
CA THR A 6 -30.28 -13.78 25.44
C THR A 6 -28.84 -14.28 25.56
N ARG A 7 -28.57 -15.29 26.39
CA ARG A 7 -27.22 -15.88 26.52
C ARG A 7 -26.75 -16.56 25.23
N LEU A 8 -27.64 -17.25 24.53
CA LEU A 8 -27.33 -17.86 23.24
C LEU A 8 -27.02 -16.81 22.17
N ALA A 9 -27.79 -15.72 22.11
CA ALA A 9 -27.53 -14.61 21.19
C ALA A 9 -26.18 -13.93 21.46
N LEU A 10 -25.83 -13.72 22.73
CA LEU A 10 -24.52 -13.16 23.11
C LEU A 10 -23.36 -14.10 22.76
N LEU A 11 -23.52 -15.41 22.95
CA LEU A 11 -22.52 -16.41 22.55
C LEU A 11 -22.31 -16.43 21.03
N LEU A 12 -23.39 -16.37 20.25
CA LEU A 12 -23.30 -16.33 18.79
C LEU A 12 -22.64 -15.02 18.29
N LEU A 13 -22.95 -13.88 18.91
CA LEU A 13 -22.29 -12.61 18.62
C LEU A 13 -20.79 -12.67 18.97
N ALA A 14 -20.43 -13.23 20.13
CA ALA A 14 -19.04 -13.37 20.53
C ALA A 14 -18.25 -14.30 19.60
N LEU A 15 -18.83 -15.45 19.22
CA LEU A 15 -18.23 -16.37 18.26
C LEU A 15 -18.10 -15.75 16.86
N GLY A 16 -19.12 -14.99 16.40
CA GLY A 16 -19.06 -14.23 15.15
C GLY A 16 -17.98 -13.15 15.17
N ALA A 17 -17.82 -12.43 16.28
CA ALA A 17 -16.78 -11.43 16.46
C ALA A 17 -15.37 -12.05 16.53
N ILE A 18 -15.21 -13.20 17.20
CA ILE A 18 -13.94 -13.95 17.24
C ILE A 18 -13.58 -14.44 15.85
N TRP A 19 -14.54 -15.07 15.13
CA TRP A 19 -14.33 -15.51 13.75
C TRP A 19 -13.98 -14.34 12.85
N ALA A 20 -14.68 -13.21 12.95
CA ALA A 20 -14.35 -12.00 12.19
C ALA A 20 -12.94 -11.49 12.53
N ALA A 21 -12.54 -11.46 13.81
CA ALA A 21 -11.20 -11.03 14.23
C ALA A 21 -10.08 -12.00 13.82
N THR A 22 -10.37 -13.29 13.64
CA THR A 22 -9.37 -14.29 13.19
C THR A 22 -9.38 -14.53 11.68
N ALA A 23 -10.49 -14.24 11.00
CA ALA A 23 -10.67 -14.34 9.55
C ALA A 23 -10.43 -13.02 8.81
N TRP A 24 -10.39 -11.88 9.51
CA TRP A 24 -9.95 -10.62 8.92
C TRP A 24 -8.52 -10.79 8.38
N PRO A 25 -8.18 -10.21 7.21
CA PRO A 25 -6.90 -10.50 6.60
C PRO A 25 -5.72 -10.01 7.45
N ARG A 26 -4.82 -10.94 7.80
CA ARG A 26 -3.48 -10.70 8.35
C ARG A 26 -2.51 -10.24 7.27
N ILE A 27 -2.97 -9.32 6.42
CA ILE A 27 -2.19 -8.82 5.30
C ILE A 27 -1.39 -7.65 5.83
N ASN A 28 -0.08 -7.76 5.66
CA ASN A 28 0.86 -6.71 5.97
C ASN A 28 1.82 -6.46 4.81
N ASP A 29 1.53 -7.03 3.64
CA ASP A 29 2.33 -6.93 2.43
C ASP A 29 1.38 -6.84 1.24
N VAL A 30 1.27 -5.64 0.69
CA VAL A 30 0.36 -5.33 -0.42
C VAL A 30 1.20 -4.90 -1.61
N GLN A 31 0.91 -5.49 -2.77
CA GLN A 31 1.58 -5.15 -4.01
C GLN A 31 0.59 -5.03 -5.17
N THR A 32 0.76 -3.95 -5.94
CA THR A 32 -0.04 -3.67 -7.14
C THR A 32 -0.03 -4.86 -8.10
N GLY A 33 -1.21 -5.37 -8.46
CA GLY A 33 -1.42 -6.48 -9.38
C GLY A 33 -1.02 -7.86 -8.83
N ARG A 34 -0.69 -7.98 -7.55
CA ARG A 34 -0.25 -9.24 -6.93
C ARG A 34 -1.06 -9.65 -5.70
N THR A 35 -1.68 -8.70 -4.99
CA THR A 35 -2.49 -8.97 -3.80
C THR A 35 -3.98 -9.13 -4.14
N PRO A 36 -4.56 -10.35 -4.09
CA PRO A 36 -5.93 -10.61 -4.54
C PRO A 36 -7.02 -9.88 -3.76
N GLU A 37 -6.77 -9.56 -2.49
CA GLU A 37 -7.69 -8.86 -1.60
C GLU A 37 -7.86 -7.38 -1.96
N TYR A 38 -6.95 -6.86 -2.79
CA TYR A 38 -6.98 -5.48 -3.30
C TYR A 38 -6.91 -5.48 -4.85
N PRO A 39 -7.95 -6.00 -5.54
CA PRO A 39 -7.94 -6.13 -7.01
C PRO A 39 -8.00 -4.78 -7.74
N ASP A 40 -8.32 -3.70 -7.02
CA ASP A 40 -8.27 -2.32 -7.50
C ASP A 40 -6.84 -1.78 -7.62
N LEU A 41 -5.90 -2.29 -6.82
CA LEU A 41 -4.50 -1.84 -6.85
C LEU A 41 -3.77 -2.45 -8.04
N ARG A 42 -3.72 -1.70 -9.14
CA ARG A 42 -3.05 -2.12 -10.38
C ARG A 42 -1.76 -1.36 -10.62
N VAL A 43 -0.93 -1.92 -11.49
CA VAL A 43 0.26 -1.22 -12.00
C VAL A 43 -0.21 -0.01 -12.81
N HIS A 44 0.37 1.17 -12.54
CA HIS A 44 0.09 2.37 -13.31
C HIS A 44 1.06 2.49 -14.49
N GLU A 45 0.60 3.02 -15.61
CA GLU A 45 1.38 3.13 -16.86
C GLU A 45 1.38 4.54 -17.43
N TYR A 46 2.57 5.11 -17.60
CA TYR A 46 2.76 6.49 -18.03
C TYR A 46 3.43 6.56 -19.42
N ALA A 47 3.11 7.60 -20.18
CA ALA A 47 3.79 7.91 -21.44
C ALA A 47 5.20 8.48 -21.21
N ALA A 48 5.40 9.14 -20.07
CA ALA A 48 6.63 9.79 -19.66
C ALA A 48 7.80 8.79 -19.54
N SER A 49 9.04 9.29 -19.66
CA SER A 49 10.23 8.47 -19.50
C SER A 49 10.37 7.95 -18.05
N PRO A 50 11.10 6.85 -17.83
CA PRO A 50 11.35 6.32 -16.49
C PRO A 50 11.98 7.35 -15.55
N GLU A 51 12.86 8.21 -16.08
CA GLU A 51 13.56 9.25 -15.32
C GLU A 51 12.58 10.35 -14.88
N LYS A 52 11.69 10.80 -15.78
CA LYS A 52 10.65 11.79 -15.44
C LYS A 52 9.68 11.23 -14.39
N VAL A 53 9.28 9.96 -14.52
CA VAL A 53 8.41 9.30 -13.54
C VAL A 53 9.11 9.11 -12.20
N ALA A 54 10.39 8.71 -12.20
CA ALA A 54 11.19 8.59 -10.98
C ALA A 54 11.36 9.93 -10.26
N GLN A 55 11.56 11.02 -11.00
CA GLN A 55 11.64 12.35 -10.41
C GLN A 55 10.29 12.78 -9.83
N ALA A 56 9.19 12.58 -10.58
CA ALA A 56 7.85 12.88 -10.10
C ALA A 56 7.51 12.12 -8.79
N ILE A 57 7.93 10.86 -8.67
CA ILE A 57 7.78 10.09 -7.43
C ILE A 57 8.54 10.75 -6.28
N LYS A 58 9.82 11.15 -6.48
CA LYS A 58 10.60 11.83 -5.43
C LYS A 58 9.94 13.13 -4.99
N ASP A 59 9.44 13.92 -5.94
CA ASP A 59 8.75 15.18 -5.66
C ASP A 59 7.45 14.95 -4.87
N VAL A 60 6.67 13.92 -5.24
CA VAL A 60 5.47 13.49 -4.51
C VAL A 60 5.81 13.06 -3.08
N LEU A 61 6.83 12.21 -2.91
CA LEU A 61 7.27 11.77 -1.59
C LEU A 61 7.73 12.93 -0.70
N GLY A 62 8.37 13.96 -1.28
CA GLY A 62 8.84 15.14 -0.55
C GLY A 62 7.72 16.08 -0.06
N ARG A 63 6.50 15.96 -0.61
CA ARG A 63 5.36 16.82 -0.24
C ARG A 63 4.25 16.10 0.52
N LEU A 64 4.18 14.77 0.44
CA LEU A 64 3.16 14.01 1.15
C LEU A 64 3.52 13.91 2.65
N PRO A 65 2.56 14.15 3.56
CA PRO A 65 2.81 14.08 4.98
C PRO A 65 3.13 12.65 5.42
N GLY A 66 4.12 12.46 6.29
CA GLY A 66 4.47 11.15 6.84
C GLY A 66 5.32 10.27 5.91
N TRP A 67 5.64 10.72 4.69
CA TRP A 67 6.49 9.99 3.75
C TRP A 67 7.96 10.43 3.86
N THR A 68 8.88 9.48 3.81
CA THR A 68 10.33 9.72 3.82
C THR A 68 11.00 8.93 2.70
N LEU A 69 11.74 9.61 1.83
CA LEU A 69 12.60 8.96 0.85
C LEU A 69 13.82 8.35 1.55
N VAL A 70 14.00 7.03 1.44
CA VAL A 70 15.16 6.31 2.02
C VAL A 70 16.29 6.21 1.02
N GLY A 71 15.96 5.92 -0.23
CA GLY A 71 16.98 5.72 -1.26
C GLY A 71 16.37 5.54 -2.64
N ALA A 72 17.21 5.72 -3.65
CA ALA A 72 16.88 5.45 -5.04
C ALA A 72 18.08 4.86 -5.75
N GLY A 73 17.84 3.93 -6.66
CA GLY A 73 18.87 3.27 -7.46
C GLY A 73 18.37 2.93 -8.85
N GLN A 74 19.31 2.73 -9.76
CA GLN A 74 19.05 2.27 -11.12
C GLN A 74 19.90 1.02 -11.37
N GLY A 75 19.30 0.01 -11.98
CA GLY A 75 19.98 -1.22 -12.34
C GLY A 75 19.42 -1.83 -13.62
N SER A 76 19.86 -3.05 -13.94
CA SER A 76 19.39 -3.79 -15.12
C SER A 76 17.88 -4.03 -15.13
N ALA A 77 17.24 -4.04 -13.95
CA ALA A 77 15.81 -4.20 -13.79
C ALA A 77 15.01 -2.89 -13.87
N GLY A 78 15.63 -1.73 -14.10
CA GLY A 78 14.98 -0.42 -14.12
C GLY A 78 15.36 0.47 -12.92
N HIS A 79 14.50 1.44 -12.59
CA HIS A 79 14.68 2.27 -11.40
C HIS A 79 13.90 1.69 -10.22
N ALA A 80 14.50 1.78 -9.03
CA ALA A 80 13.88 1.43 -7.78
C ALA A 80 13.98 2.61 -6.80
N ILE A 81 12.88 2.89 -6.10
CA ILE A 81 12.81 3.89 -5.04
C ILE A 81 12.31 3.20 -3.78
N GLN A 82 12.97 3.48 -2.66
CA GLN A 82 12.59 3.02 -1.33
C GLN A 82 12.13 4.22 -0.51
N ALA A 83 10.98 4.07 0.14
CA ALA A 83 10.41 5.07 1.02
C ALA A 83 9.88 4.41 2.30
N LEU A 84 9.74 5.22 3.35
CA LEU A 84 9.03 4.88 4.57
C LEU A 84 7.79 5.74 4.68
N HIS A 85 6.72 5.17 5.23
CA HIS A 85 5.55 5.92 5.65
C HIS A 85 5.31 5.67 7.14
N GLU A 86 5.26 6.75 7.93
CA GLU A 86 5.04 6.71 9.37
C GLU A 86 3.69 7.34 9.73
N THR A 87 2.81 6.58 10.39
CA THR A 87 1.53 7.12 10.88
C THR A 87 1.67 7.64 12.31
N GLY A 88 1.23 8.87 12.56
CA GLY A 88 1.35 9.56 13.86
C GLY A 88 0.59 8.91 15.03
N PHE A 89 -0.34 7.99 14.76
CA PHE A 89 -0.99 7.16 15.78
C PHE A 89 -0.33 5.77 15.76
N PHE A 90 0.38 5.42 16.82
CA PHE A 90 1.02 4.10 17.04
C PHE A 90 2.13 3.66 16.06
N VAL A 91 3.06 4.55 15.66
CA VAL A 91 4.37 4.24 15.00
C VAL A 91 4.39 2.98 14.12
N LEU A 92 3.38 2.82 13.26
CA LEU A 92 3.42 1.79 12.22
C LEU A 92 4.34 2.35 11.14
N LYS A 93 5.47 1.65 10.94
CA LYS A 93 6.45 1.97 9.91
C LYS A 93 6.22 1.01 8.75
N GLU A 94 5.72 1.57 7.67
CA GLU A 94 5.52 0.84 6.43
C GLU A 94 6.73 1.10 5.52
N GLU A 95 7.30 0.03 4.98
CA GLU A 95 8.36 0.08 3.97
C GLU A 95 7.74 -0.02 2.58
N ILE A 96 8.02 0.98 1.75
CA ILE A 96 7.47 1.09 0.41
C ILE A 96 8.59 0.94 -0.60
N THR A 97 8.45 -0.04 -1.49
CA THR A 97 9.32 -0.22 -2.65
C THR A 97 8.55 0.09 -3.91
N ILE A 98 9.08 1.00 -4.72
CA ILE A 98 8.50 1.47 -5.97
C ILE A 98 9.43 1.04 -7.09
N GLN A 99 8.93 0.21 -8.00
CA GLN A 99 9.67 -0.29 -9.16
C GLN A 99 9.16 0.40 -10.41
N ILE A 100 10.07 0.95 -11.19
CA ILE A 100 9.79 1.74 -12.39
C ILE A 100 10.51 1.08 -13.56
N ARG A 101 9.74 0.60 -14.54
CA ARG A 101 10.27 -0.14 -15.68
C ARG A 101 9.72 0.38 -16.99
N ARG A 102 10.59 0.41 -18.00
CA ARG A 102 10.18 0.70 -19.38
C ARG A 102 9.77 -0.59 -20.07
N GLU A 103 8.52 -0.69 -20.49
CA GLU A 103 7.99 -1.89 -21.15
C GLU A 103 6.92 -1.47 -22.18
N GLY A 104 6.93 -2.07 -23.37
CA GLY A 104 5.86 -1.90 -24.36
C GLY A 104 5.53 -0.44 -24.72
N GLY A 105 6.52 0.45 -24.83
CA GLY A 105 6.22 1.85 -25.17
C GLY A 105 5.64 2.69 -24.01
N ARG A 106 5.43 2.11 -22.81
CA ARG A 106 5.07 2.81 -21.57
C ARG A 106 6.10 2.66 -20.44
N THR A 107 6.01 3.53 -19.43
CA THR A 107 6.70 3.39 -18.14
C THR A 107 5.71 2.83 -17.13
N ARG A 108 5.99 1.62 -16.62
CA ARG A 108 5.16 0.91 -15.65
C ARG A 108 5.68 1.16 -14.24
N VAL A 109 4.78 1.49 -13.33
CA VAL A 109 5.05 1.71 -11.91
C VAL A 109 4.30 0.65 -11.11
N SER A 110 5.06 -0.21 -10.44
CA SER A 110 4.51 -1.17 -9.47
C SER A 110 4.98 -0.82 -8.07
N VAL A 111 4.07 -0.83 -7.11
CA VAL A 111 4.33 -0.44 -5.72
C VAL A 111 4.07 -1.64 -4.81
N ARG A 112 4.99 -1.87 -3.87
CA ARG A 112 4.82 -2.77 -2.75
C ARG A 112 4.92 -1.96 -1.46
N SER A 113 3.98 -2.12 -0.56
CA SER A 113 4.00 -1.51 0.78
C SER A 113 3.87 -2.64 1.79
N ARG A 114 4.78 -2.67 2.78
CA ARG A 114 4.84 -3.74 3.79
C ARG A 114 5.10 -3.22 5.19
N SER A 115 4.38 -3.74 6.18
CA SER A 115 4.62 -3.41 7.60
C SER A 115 5.85 -4.11 8.14
N GLN A 116 6.65 -3.38 8.92
CA GLN A 116 7.85 -3.95 9.56
C GLN A 116 7.56 -4.67 10.89
N THR A 117 6.52 -4.26 11.62
CA THR A 117 6.39 -4.56 13.06
C THR A 117 5.23 -5.50 13.42
N GLY A 118 4.45 -6.02 12.46
CA GLY A 118 3.38 -6.95 12.78
C GLY A 118 2.66 -7.56 11.58
N PRO A 119 1.84 -8.60 11.81
CA PRO A 119 1.08 -9.28 10.76
C PRO A 119 -0.20 -8.54 10.34
N TRP A 120 -0.49 -7.38 10.93
CA TRP A 120 -1.70 -6.61 10.68
C TRP A 120 -1.35 -5.18 10.32
N ASP A 121 -1.82 -4.71 9.18
CA ASP A 121 -1.63 -3.31 8.75
C ASP A 121 -2.93 -2.48 8.81
N LEU A 122 -4.08 -3.12 9.12
CA LEU A 122 -5.41 -2.50 9.12
C LEU A 122 -5.73 -1.75 7.81
N GLY A 123 -5.26 -2.28 6.68
CA GLY A 123 -5.39 -1.71 5.34
C GLY A 123 -4.48 -0.51 5.07
N GLN A 124 -3.50 -0.22 5.95
CA GLN A 124 -2.61 0.92 5.77
C GLN A 124 -1.75 0.79 4.51
N ASN A 125 -1.24 -0.40 4.18
CA ASN A 125 -0.42 -0.57 2.98
C ASN A 125 -1.21 -0.28 1.70
N ALA A 126 -2.47 -0.71 1.65
CA ALA A 126 -3.35 -0.38 0.54
C ALA A 126 -3.64 1.13 0.45
N ARG A 127 -3.82 1.81 1.60
CA ARG A 127 -3.99 3.28 1.62
C ARG A 127 -2.74 4.01 1.12
N ASN A 128 -1.56 3.60 1.56
CA ASN A 128 -0.28 4.18 1.12
C ASN A 128 -0.12 4.08 -0.40
N ILE A 129 -0.41 2.91 -0.98
CA ILE A 129 -0.33 2.70 -2.43
C ILE A 129 -1.30 3.63 -3.17
N ARG A 130 -2.55 3.76 -2.71
CA ARG A 130 -3.54 4.64 -3.34
C ARG A 130 -3.12 6.11 -3.26
N GLU A 131 -2.65 6.56 -2.10
CA GLU A 131 -2.21 7.94 -1.90
C GLU A 131 -1.05 8.29 -2.85
N LEU A 132 -0.01 7.44 -2.87
CA LEU A 132 1.15 7.62 -3.73
C LEU A 132 0.76 7.66 -5.22
N LEU A 133 -0.03 6.69 -5.67
CA LEU A 133 -0.41 6.59 -7.09
C LEU A 133 -1.32 7.74 -7.52
N ALA A 134 -2.29 8.13 -6.68
CA ALA A 134 -3.14 9.29 -6.99
C ALA A 134 -2.33 10.59 -7.07
N ALA A 135 -1.38 10.78 -6.15
CA ALA A 135 -0.50 11.95 -6.17
C ALA A 135 0.45 11.95 -7.37
N LEU A 136 0.93 10.77 -7.79
CA LEU A 136 1.75 10.60 -8.98
C LEU A 136 0.97 10.87 -10.27
N ASP A 137 -0.26 10.36 -10.37
CA ASP A 137 -1.14 10.60 -11.52
C ASP A 137 -1.39 12.09 -11.71
N ALA A 138 -1.67 12.81 -10.62
CA ALA A 138 -1.83 14.26 -10.66
C ALA A 138 -0.54 14.97 -11.13
N GLN A 139 0.63 14.52 -10.67
CA GLN A 139 1.93 15.11 -11.01
C GLN A 139 2.33 14.86 -12.48
N VAL A 140 2.06 13.68 -13.02
CA VAL A 140 2.49 13.28 -14.37
C VAL A 140 1.49 13.68 -15.46
N SER A 141 0.22 13.89 -15.09
CA SER A 141 -0.83 14.37 -16.00
C SER A 141 -0.86 15.90 -16.12
N SER A 142 -0.17 16.61 -15.23
CA SER A 142 0.04 18.06 -15.29
C SER A 142 1.20 18.41 -16.23
#